data_AF-A0A7W0NQM5-F1
#
_entry.id   AF-A0A7W0NQM5-F1
#
_cell.length_a   1.000
_cell.length_b   1.000
_cell.length_c   1.000
_cell.angle_alpha   90.00
_cell.angle_beta   90.00
_cell.angle_gamma   90.00
#
_symmetry.space_group_name_H-M   'P 1'
#
loop_
_entity.id
_entity.type
_entity.pdbx_description
1 polymer ?
#
loop_
_entity_poly.entity_id
_entity_poly.type
_entity_poly.pdbx_seq_one_letter_code
_entity_poly.pdbx_strand_id
1 'polypeptide(L)' 'RWADALKFAGEVLRGDPYREDMHRLSMKVLAAQGKPAAVRKHFESMKKLLSEELGIEPSAETRRLYGELRPSS' A
#
# COMPACT_ATOMS: atom_id res chain seq x y z
N ARG A 1 0.58 -10.34 -15.53
CA ARG A 1 -0.51 -10.78 -14.60
C ARG A 1 -0.19 -10.21 -13.22
N TRP A 2 -1.13 -10.02 -12.30
CA TRP A 2 -0.95 -9.35 -10.98
C TRP A 2 0.39 -9.59 -10.22
N ALA A 3 1.02 -10.76 -10.36
CA ALA A 3 2.34 -11.07 -9.83
C ALA A 3 3.47 -10.15 -10.34
N ASP A 4 3.46 -9.76 -11.62
CA ASP A 4 4.48 -8.89 -12.21
C ASP A 4 4.42 -7.48 -11.61
N ALA A 5 3.20 -6.99 -11.34
CA ALA A 5 2.98 -5.68 -10.73
C ALA A 5 3.44 -5.63 -9.26
N LEU A 6 3.21 -6.69 -8.48
CA LEU A 6 3.70 -6.77 -7.10
C LEU A 6 5.23 -6.91 -7.04
N LYS A 7 5.81 -7.69 -7.96
CA LYS A 7 7.27 -7.81 -8.06
C LYS A 7 7.91 -6.45 -8.36
N PHE A 8 7.41 -5.76 -9.38
CA PHE A 8 7.88 -4.44 -9.76
C PHE A 8 7.74 -3.42 -8.62
N ALA A 9 6.56 -3.35 -7.99
CA ALA A 9 6.35 -2.46 -6.85
C ALA A 9 7.32 -2.77 -5.70
N GLY A 10 7.57 -4.06 -5.41
CA GLY A 10 8.56 -4.47 -4.40
C GLY A 10 10.00 -4.11 -4.76
N GLU A 11 10.37 -4.13 -6.04
CA GLU A 11 11.69 -3.67 -6.50
C GLU A 11 11.88 -2.17 -6.28
N VAL A 12 10.88 -1.36 -6.64
CA VAL A 12 10.93 0.09 -6.39
C VAL A 12 10.97 0.40 -4.90
N LEU A 13 10.13 -0.27 -4.09
CA LEU A 13 10.07 -0.05 -2.64
C LEU A 13 11.33 -0.50 -1.90
N ARG A 14 12.16 -1.38 -2.48
CA ARG A 14 13.48 -1.69 -1.92
C ARG A 14 14.48 -0.56 -2.09
N GLY A 15 14.35 0.24 -3.15
CA GLY A 15 15.21 1.40 -3.40
C GLY A 15 14.69 2.68 -2.74
N ASP A 16 13.37 2.86 -2.71
CA ASP A 16 12.69 3.98 -2.07
C ASP A 16 11.42 3.50 -1.35
N PRO A 17 11.54 3.18 -0.05
CA PRO A 17 10.43 2.68 0.77
C PRO A 17 9.29 3.68 0.98
N TYR A 18 9.47 4.96 0.62
CA TYR A 18 8.48 6.01 0.90
C TYR A 18 7.56 6.29 -0.30
N ARG A 19 7.72 5.54 -1.40
CA ARG A 19 6.93 5.66 -2.63
C ARG A 19 5.49 5.21 -2.44
N GLU A 20 4.66 6.13 -1.95
CA GLU A 20 3.23 5.88 -1.72
C GLU A 20 2.50 5.41 -2.99
N ASP A 21 2.90 5.84 -4.18
CA ASP A 21 2.34 5.36 -5.46
C ASP A 21 2.50 3.85 -5.65
N MET A 22 3.66 3.30 -5.27
CA MET A 22 3.94 1.86 -5.34
C MET A 22 3.23 1.07 -4.24
N HIS A 23 3.05 1.65 -3.06
CA HIS A 23 2.19 1.10 -2.03
C HIS A 23 0.72 1.05 -2.49
N ARG A 24 0.21 2.12 -3.11
CA ARG A 24 -1.13 2.17 -3.69
C ARG A 24 -1.31 1.10 -4.77
N LEU A 25 -0.32 0.91 -5.64
CA LEU A 25 -0.33 -0.19 -6.63
C LEU A 25 -0.43 -1.55 -5.94
N SER A 26 0.41 -1.81 -4.94
CA SER A 26 0.41 -3.07 -4.19
C SER A 26 -0.94 -3.33 -3.53
N MET A 27 -1.55 -2.32 -2.91
CA MET A 27 -2.89 -2.44 -2.31
C MET A 27 -3.97 -2.78 -3.35
N LYS A 28 -3.97 -2.12 -4.52
CA LYS A 28 -4.92 -2.44 -5.61
C LYS A 28 -4.78 -3.89 -6.07
N VAL A 29 -3.54 -4.37 -6.21
CA VAL A 29 -3.26 -5.75 -6.63
C VAL A 29 -3.72 -6.76 -5.58
N LEU A 30 -3.50 -6.48 -4.29
CA LEU A 30 -3.96 -7.33 -3.19
C LEU A 30 -5.49 -7.37 -3.08
N ALA A 31 -6.16 -6.23 -3.29
CA ALA A 31 -7.61 -6.16 -3.32
C ALA A 31 -8.19 -6.95 -4.50
N ALA A 32 -7.61 -6.82 -5.70
CA ALA A 32 -8.03 -7.57 -6.89
C ALA A 32 -7.86 -9.09 -6.73
N GLN A 33 -7.01 -9.55 -5.81
CA GLN A 33 -6.87 -10.96 -5.44
C GLN A 33 -7.84 -11.42 -4.33
N GLY A 34 -8.76 -10.56 -3.87
CA GLY A 34 -9.68 -10.88 -2.79
C GLY A 34 -8.99 -11.02 -1.43
N LYS A 35 -7.89 -10.28 -1.18
CA LYS A 35 -7.09 -10.34 0.06
C LYS A 35 -7.22 -9.07 0.92
N PRO A 36 -8.40 -8.75 1.48
CA PRO A 36 -8.61 -7.52 2.25
C PRO A 36 -7.75 -7.43 3.52
N ALA A 37 -7.46 -8.56 4.17
CA ALA A 37 -6.54 -8.60 5.30
C ALA A 37 -5.10 -8.20 4.91
N ALA A 38 -4.67 -8.57 3.71
CA ALA A 38 -3.35 -8.21 3.19
C ALA A 38 -3.28 -6.72 2.82
N VAL A 39 -4.35 -6.15 2.26
CA VAL A 39 -4.47 -4.70 1.99
C VAL A 39 -4.30 -3.91 3.30
N ARG A 40 -5.05 -4.30 4.34
CA ARG A 40 -4.95 -3.69 5.69
C ARG A 40 -3.54 -3.77 6.23
N LYS A 41 -2.94 -4.96 6.26
CA LYS A 41 -1.57 -5.14 6.76
C LYS A 41 -0.57 -4.26 6.01
N HIS A 42 -0.67 -4.20 4.68
CA HIS A 42 0.23 -3.40 3.86
C HIS A 42 0.11 -1.90 4.15
N PHE A 43 -1.12 -1.37 4.26
CA PHE A 43 -1.36 0.03 4.62
C PHE A 43 -0.80 0.38 6.00
N GLU A 44 -1.07 -0.44 7.02
CA GLU A 44 -0.57 -0.18 8.38
C GLU A 44 0.96 -0.23 8.45
N SER A 45 1.61 -1.15 7.73
CA SER A 45 3.08 -1.20 7.66
C SER A 45 3.67 0.05 7.00
N MET A 46 3.10 0.51 5.88
CA MET A 46 3.52 1.75 5.22
C MET A 46 3.28 2.98 6.11
N LYS A 47 2.10 3.05 6.76
CA LYS A 47 1.78 4.15 7.69
C LYS A 47 2.80 4.21 8.82
N LYS A 48 3.12 3.07 9.43
CA LYS A 48 4.12 2.96 10.49
C LYS A 48 5.49 3.44 10.00
N LEU A 49 5.92 2.98 8.83
CA LEU A 49 7.18 3.40 8.22
C LEU A 49 7.27 4.92 8.01
N LEU A 50 6.25 5.54 7.42
CA LEU A 50 6.22 6.99 7.19
C LEU A 50 6.23 7.78 8.50
N SER A 51 5.51 7.28 9.51
CA SER A 51 5.45 7.92 10.83
C SER A 51 6.77 7.83 11.57
N GLU A 52 7.39 6.64 11.62
CA GLU A 52 8.63 6.41 12.38
C GLU A 52 9.84 7.07 11.72
N GLU A 53 9.95 7.03 10.40
CA GLU A 53 11.15 7.51 9.70
C GLU A 53 11.06 8.97 9.25
N LEU A 54 9.86 9.45 8.90
CA LEU A 54 9.67 10.80 8.35
C LEU A 54 8.80 11.69 9.23
N GLY A 55 8.14 11.15 10.27
CA GLY A 55 7.22 11.93 11.11
C GLY A 55 5.96 12.39 10.37
N ILE A 56 5.59 11.75 9.25
CA ILE A 56 4.43 12.14 8.43
C ILE A 56 3.37 11.04 8.39
N GLU A 57 2.14 11.47 8.09
CA GLU A 57 1.02 10.57 7.82
C GLU A 57 0.92 10.27 6.31
N PRO A 58 0.27 9.15 5.92
CA PRO A 58 -0.01 8.88 4.51
C PRO A 58 -0.81 10.00 3.85
N SER A 59 -0.48 10.28 2.59
CA SER A 59 -1.18 11.26 1.76
C SER A 59 -2.70 11.03 1.73
N ALA A 60 -3.45 12.10 1.47
CA ALA A 60 -4.91 12.02 1.35
C ALA A 60 -5.35 11.02 0.26
N GLU A 61 -4.60 10.94 -0.86
CA GLU A 61 -4.85 9.98 -1.94
C GLU A 61 -4.74 8.53 -1.45
N THR A 62 -3.69 8.22 -0.68
CA THR A 62 -3.47 6.88 -0.14
C THR A 62 -4.51 6.49 0.91
N ARG A 63 -4.88 7.42 1.81
CA ARG A 63 -5.95 7.18 2.79
C ARG A 63 -7.31 6.96 2.13
N ARG A 64 -7.62 7.74 1.09
CA ARG A 64 -8.84 7.58 0.31
C ARG A 64 -8.89 6.21 -0.36
N LEU A 65 -7.82 5.82 -1.07
CA LEU A 65 -7.75 4.52 -1.72
C LEU A 65 -7.91 3.38 -0.71
N TYR A 66 -7.23 3.45 0.44
CA TYR A 66 -7.39 2.43 1.48
C TYR A 66 -8.85 2.33 1.97
N GLY A 67 -9.53 3.46 2.13
CA GLY A 67 -10.96 3.50 2.44
C GLY A 67 -11.83 2.82 1.39
N GLU A 68 -11.53 3.03 0.09
CA GLU A 68 -12.23 2.39 -1.04
C GLU A 68 -11.98 0.87 -1.12
N LEU A 69 -10.79 0.41 -0.72
CA LEU A 69 -10.40 -1.02 -0.78
C LEU A 69 -10.81 -1.82 0.46
N ARG A 70 -11.09 -1.16 1.59
CA ARG A 70 -11.54 -1.82 2.81
C ARG A 70 -13.01 -2.20 2.64
N PRO A 71 -13.41 -3.45 2.92
CA PRO A 71 -14.82 -3.82 2.88
C PRO A 71 -15.61 -2.94 3.88
N SER A 72 -16.74 -2.40 3.42
CA SER A 72 -17.78 -1.88 4.29
C SER A 72 -18.21 -3.04 5.19
N SER A 73 -18.06 -2.89 6.49
CA SER A 73 -18.51 -3.88 7.48
C SER A 73 -19.99 -4.21 7.32
#